data_AF-N2AHY0-F1
#
_entry.id   AF-N2AHY0-F1
#
_cell.length_a   1.000
_cell.length_b   1.000
_cell.length_c   1.000
_cell.angle_alpha   90.00
_cell.angle_beta   90.00
_cell.angle_gamma   90.00
#
_symmetry.space_group_name_H-M   'P 1'
#
loop_
_entity.id
_entity.type
_entity.pdbx_description
1 polymer ?
#
loop_
_entity_poly.entity_id
_entity_poly.type
_entity_poly.pdbx_seq_one_letter_code
_entity_poly.pdbx_strand_id
1 'polypeptide(L)'
;MELRVEHPDLVYIDPPYYSPLSDNEYVRRYHFVEGLARDWQGVEIQQNTQTKKFKSYPTPFSTRKGAADAFDQLFKKFSKSILVVSYSSNSQPTQDEMVSLLAKHKEHVDVVPIDYIYSFGNQKAAKTNRNKVQEYLFVAY
;
A
#
# COMPACT_ATOMS: atom_id res chain seq x y z
N MET A 1 24.89 -12.81 3.76
CA MET A 1 24.18 -13.33 4.95
C MET A 1 22.75 -13.63 4.52
N GLU A 2 22.46 -14.88 4.15
CA GLU A 2 21.07 -15.30 3.89
C GLU A 2 20.42 -15.60 5.24
N LEU A 3 19.58 -14.70 5.74
CA LEU A 3 18.66 -15.02 6.83
C LEU A 3 17.58 -15.94 6.25
N ARG A 4 17.80 -17.25 6.32
CA ARG A 4 16.77 -18.25 5.99
C ARG A 4 15.87 -18.43 7.21
N VAL A 5 14.83 -17.61 7.28
CA VAL A 5 13.73 -17.79 8.23
C VAL A 5 12.62 -18.52 7.48
N GLU A 6 12.44 -19.82 7.76
CA GLU A 6 11.40 -20.62 7.10
C GLU A 6 9.98 -20.14 7.46
N HIS A 7 9.79 -19.73 8.72
CA HIS A 7 8.55 -19.17 9.23
C HIS A 7 8.85 -18.01 10.18
N PRO A 8 8.58 -16.75 9.80
CA PRO A 8 8.76 -15.63 10.70
C PRO A 8 7.68 -15.65 11.78
N ASP A 9 8.03 -15.36 13.03
CA ASP A 9 7.04 -15.21 14.11
C ASP A 9 6.19 -13.95 13.91
N LEU A 10 6.76 -12.90 13.29
CA LEU A 10 6.10 -11.62 13.04
C LEU A 10 6.45 -11.09 11.65
N VAL A 11 5.44 -10.53 10.96
CA VAL A 11 5.58 -9.88 9.65
C VAL A 11 5.04 -8.47 9.73
N TYR A 12 5.91 -7.49 9.45
CA TYR A 12 5.52 -6.10 9.24
C TYR A 12 5.16 -5.89 7.77
N ILE A 13 4.02 -5.26 7.52
CA ILE A 13 3.44 -5.05 6.19
C ILE A 13 3.16 -3.55 6.02
N ASP A 14 3.88 -2.92 5.08
CA ASP A 14 3.65 -1.54 4.63
C ASP A 14 3.35 -1.55 3.12
N PRO A 15 2.08 -1.81 2.73
CA PRO A 15 1.70 -2.01 1.35
C PRO A 15 1.40 -0.67 0.67
N PRO A 16 1.31 -0.64 -0.67
CA PRO A 16 0.83 0.54 -1.38
C PRO A 16 -0.56 0.97 -0.90
N TYR A 17 -0.72 2.27 -0.67
CA TYR A 17 -1.98 2.89 -0.31
C TYR A 17 -2.85 3.05 -1.56
N TYR A 18 -4.07 2.53 -1.52
CA TYR A 18 -5.07 2.79 -2.55
C TYR A 18 -6.03 3.88 -2.09
N SER A 19 -6.17 4.95 -2.87
CA SER A 19 -7.16 6.01 -2.66
C SER A 19 -7.89 6.33 -3.95
N PRO A 20 -9.23 6.51 -3.94
CA PRO A 20 -9.97 6.94 -5.13
C PRO A 20 -9.68 8.40 -5.51
N LEU A 21 -9.03 9.17 -4.63
CA LEU A 21 -8.79 10.61 -4.79
C LEU A 21 -7.42 10.93 -5.39
N SER A 22 -6.53 9.94 -5.50
CA SER A 22 -5.20 10.11 -6.02
C SER A 22 -4.85 9.06 -7.06
N ASP A 23 -3.95 9.46 -7.94
CA ASP A 23 -3.26 8.52 -8.79
C ASP A 23 -2.27 7.70 -7.95
N ASN A 24 -2.64 6.44 -7.70
CA ASN A 24 -1.85 5.49 -6.92
C ASN A 24 -0.81 4.75 -7.78
N GLU A 25 -0.72 5.07 -9.07
CA GLU A 25 0.18 4.40 -10.00
C GLU A 25 1.57 5.03 -9.99
N TYR A 26 2.45 4.49 -9.14
CA TYR A 26 3.84 4.93 -9.00
C TYR A 26 4.66 4.73 -10.29
N VAL A 27 4.28 3.76 -11.13
CA VAL A 27 4.95 3.44 -12.40
C VAL A 27 5.14 4.68 -13.27
N ARG A 28 4.14 5.56 -13.37
CA ARG A 28 4.26 6.76 -14.21
C ARG A 28 5.33 7.72 -13.70
N ARG A 29 5.35 7.96 -12.38
CA ARG A 29 6.22 8.95 -11.73
C ARG A 29 7.65 8.44 -11.58
N TYR A 30 7.81 7.12 -11.41
CA TYR A 30 9.08 6.45 -11.13
C TYR A 30 9.48 5.45 -12.23
N HIS A 31 9.03 5.66 -13.48
CA HIS A 31 9.26 4.74 -14.60
C HIS A 31 10.75 4.39 -14.81
N PHE A 32 11.68 5.30 -14.53
CA PHE A 32 13.11 4.98 -14.60
C PHE A 32 13.53 3.93 -13.56
N VAL A 33 13.14 4.12 -12.30
CA VAL A 33 13.45 3.18 -11.20
C VAL A 33 12.74 1.84 -11.43
N GLU A 34 11.50 1.88 -11.89
CA GLU A 34 10.75 0.68 -12.30
C GLU A 34 11.47 -0.07 -13.43
N GLY A 35 12.02 0.66 -14.40
CA GLY A 35 12.82 0.10 -15.50
C GLY A 35 14.02 -0.67 -14.99
N LEU A 36 14.78 -0.09 -14.05
CA LEU A 36 15.90 -0.77 -13.41
C LEU A 36 15.44 -2.01 -12.61
N ALA A 37 14.36 -1.90 -11.85
CA ALA A 37 13.84 -3.00 -11.04
C ALA A 37 13.36 -4.19 -11.89
N ARG A 38 12.88 -3.93 -13.10
CA ARG A 38 12.40 -4.94 -14.05
C ARG A 38 13.45 -5.40 -15.05
N ASP A 39 14.69 -4.90 -14.96
CA ASP A 39 15.71 -5.08 -16.01
C ASP A 39 15.16 -4.76 -17.41
N TRP A 40 14.32 -3.72 -17.49
CA TRP A 40 13.61 -3.27 -18.69
C TRP A 40 12.70 -4.32 -19.35
N GLN A 41 12.39 -5.44 -18.67
CA GLN A 41 11.57 -6.51 -19.20
C GLN A 41 10.08 -6.22 -19.01
N GLY A 42 9.28 -6.41 -20.07
CA GLY A 42 7.82 -6.29 -20.03
C GLY A 42 7.30 -4.88 -19.73
N VAL A 43 8.08 -3.85 -20.02
CA VAL A 43 7.68 -2.43 -19.98
C VAL A 43 7.60 -1.88 -21.40
N GLU A 44 6.59 -1.04 -21.68
CA GLU A 44 6.42 -0.38 -22.98
C GLU A 44 6.69 1.12 -22.83
N ILE A 45 7.77 1.61 -23.43
CA ILE A 45 8.13 3.03 -23.42
C ILE A 45 7.23 3.79 -24.39
N GLN A 46 6.52 4.80 -23.89
CA GLN A 46 5.71 5.69 -24.73
C GLN A 46 6.61 6.74 -25.41
N GLN A 47 7.17 6.36 -26.57
CA GLN A 47 8.14 7.16 -27.33
C GLN A 47 7.62 8.53 -27.77
N ASN A 48 6.30 8.68 -27.89
CA ASN A 48 5.63 9.93 -28.25
C ASN A 48 5.54 10.94 -27.09
N THR A 49 5.87 10.55 -25.86
CA THR A 49 5.84 11.45 -24.69
C THR A 49 7.21 12.05 -24.42
N GLN A 50 7.27 13.31 -23.99
CA GLN A 50 8.53 13.97 -23.63
C GLN A 50 9.25 13.24 -22.50
N THR A 51 8.50 12.74 -21.51
CA THR A 51 9.05 12.03 -20.35
C THR A 51 9.38 10.57 -20.65
N LYS A 52 9.10 10.04 -21.85
CA LYS A 52 9.33 8.63 -22.21
C LYS A 52 8.81 7.65 -21.14
N LYS A 53 7.69 8.00 -20.51
CA LYS A 53 7.09 7.21 -19.44
C LYS A 53 6.66 5.84 -19.95
N PHE A 54 6.55 4.89 -19.03
CA PHE A 54 5.94 3.61 -19.36
C PHE A 54 4.43 3.75 -19.56
N LYS A 55 3.89 2.92 -20.44
CA LYS A 55 2.46 2.66 -20.51
C LYS A 55 2.02 1.98 -19.21
N SER A 56 0.94 2.49 -18.62
CA SER A 56 0.32 1.92 -17.43
C SER A 56 0.00 0.44 -17.63
N TYR A 57 0.19 -0.35 -16.57
CA TYR A 57 -0.19 -1.77 -16.54
C TYR A 57 -0.89 -2.10 -15.22
N PRO A 58 -1.76 -3.13 -15.22
CA PRO A 58 -2.52 -3.47 -14.02
C PRO A 58 -1.59 -3.83 -12.86
N THR A 59 -1.83 -3.21 -11.70
CA THR A 59 -1.22 -3.62 -10.43
C THR A 59 -2.33 -4.06 -9.47
N PRO A 60 -2.05 -4.93 -8.49
CA PRO A 60 -3.06 -5.34 -7.52
C PRO A 60 -3.69 -4.15 -6.78
N PHE A 61 -2.91 -3.10 -6.51
CA PHE A 61 -3.36 -1.90 -5.79
C PHE A 61 -3.94 -0.80 -6.70
N SER A 62 -4.17 -1.07 -7.99
CA SER A 62 -4.76 -0.09 -8.91
C SER A 62 -6.28 0.07 -8.72
N THR A 63 -6.94 -0.88 -8.06
CA THR A 63 -8.40 -0.85 -7.82
C THR A 63 -8.73 -1.25 -6.40
N ARG A 64 -9.88 -0.80 -5.88
CA ARG A 64 -10.34 -1.17 -4.53
C ARG A 64 -10.42 -2.68 -4.34
N LYS A 65 -11.03 -3.38 -5.32
CA LYS A 65 -11.19 -4.84 -5.28
C LYS A 65 -9.83 -5.52 -5.33
N GLY A 66 -8.97 -5.12 -6.27
CA GLY A 66 -7.62 -5.67 -6.37
C GLY A 66 -6.81 -5.49 -5.08
N ALA A 67 -6.92 -4.33 -4.43
CA ALA A 67 -6.24 -4.06 -3.17
C ALA A 67 -6.74 -5.03 -2.08
N ALA A 68 -8.06 -5.17 -1.92
CA ALA A 68 -8.65 -6.12 -0.97
C ALA A 68 -8.24 -7.58 -1.25
N ASP A 69 -8.22 -7.99 -2.52
CA ASP A 69 -7.80 -9.33 -2.93
C ASP A 69 -6.30 -9.55 -2.67
N ALA A 70 -5.47 -8.51 -2.84
CA ALA A 70 -4.04 -8.56 -2.55
C ALA A 70 -3.76 -8.67 -1.05
N PHE A 71 -4.49 -7.92 -0.22
CA PHE A 71 -4.43 -8.03 1.23
C PHE A 71 -4.83 -9.44 1.69
N ASP A 72 -5.94 -9.98 1.20
CA ASP A 72 -6.42 -11.32 1.58
C ASP A 72 -5.37 -12.40 1.26
N GLN A 73 -4.76 -12.35 0.07
CA GLN A 73 -3.68 -13.28 -0.32
C GLN A 73 -2.43 -13.12 0.56
N LEU A 74 -2.06 -11.89 0.89
CA LEU A 74 -0.90 -11.60 1.73
C LEU A 74 -1.09 -12.09 3.16
N PHE A 75 -2.26 -11.84 3.75
CA PHE A 75 -2.61 -12.31 5.10
C PHE A 75 -2.67 -13.83 5.15
N LYS A 76 -3.26 -14.47 4.13
CA LYS A 76 -3.28 -15.93 4.01
C LYS A 76 -1.86 -16.52 3.99
N LYS A 77 -0.95 -15.93 3.21
CA LYS A 77 0.44 -16.37 3.09
C LYS A 77 1.16 -16.40 4.44
N PHE A 78 0.90 -15.40 5.28
CA PHE A 78 1.52 -15.25 6.59
C PHE A 78 0.58 -15.55 7.76
N SER A 79 -0.46 -16.36 7.54
CA SER A 79 -1.48 -16.70 8.54
C SER A 79 -0.91 -17.30 9.84
N LYS A 80 0.26 -17.96 9.76
CA LYS A 80 0.97 -18.52 10.92
C LYS A 80 1.82 -17.51 11.71
N SER A 81 1.98 -16.30 11.21
CA SER A 81 2.81 -15.24 11.82
C SER A 81 1.91 -14.17 12.45
N ILE A 82 2.38 -13.47 13.47
CA ILE A 82 1.77 -12.22 13.91
C ILE A 82 1.89 -11.21 12.76
N LEU A 83 0.80 -10.53 12.43
CA LEU A 83 0.77 -9.52 11.37
C LEU A 83 0.72 -8.13 11.99
N VAL A 84 1.62 -7.26 11.56
CA VAL A 84 1.56 -5.83 11.86
C VAL A 84 1.41 -5.09 10.54
N VAL A 85 0.27 -4.42 10.33
CA VAL A 85 -0.03 -3.71 9.08
C VAL A 85 -0.08 -2.22 9.35
N SER A 86 0.75 -1.44 8.65
CA SER A 86 0.63 0.01 8.60
C SER A 86 -0.35 0.43 7.50
N TYR A 87 -1.33 1.26 7.84
CA TYR A 87 -2.26 1.82 6.85
C TYR A 87 -2.89 3.14 7.30
N SER A 88 -3.42 3.94 6.37
CA SER A 88 -3.87 5.30 6.65
C SER A 88 -5.37 5.46 6.49
N SER A 89 -5.99 6.30 7.32
CA SER A 89 -7.43 6.56 7.34
C SER A 89 -7.99 7.21 6.08
N ASN A 90 -7.13 7.76 5.23
CA ASN A 90 -7.52 8.36 3.95
C ASN A 90 -7.47 7.37 2.76
N SER A 91 -7.17 6.10 3.04
CA SER A 91 -6.99 5.03 2.06
C SER A 91 -8.08 3.97 2.18
N GLN A 92 -8.17 3.11 1.17
CA GLN A 92 -9.07 1.97 1.12
C GLN A 92 -8.26 0.68 0.92
N PRO A 93 -8.57 -0.45 1.57
CA PRO A 93 -9.74 -0.70 2.42
C PRO A 93 -9.82 0.21 3.66
N THR A 94 -11.02 0.53 4.12
CA THR A 94 -11.20 1.32 5.36
C THR A 94 -10.72 0.55 6.58
N GLN A 95 -10.65 1.19 7.75
CA GLN A 95 -10.29 0.51 9.01
C GLN A 95 -11.15 -0.75 9.24
N ASP A 96 -12.49 -0.62 9.15
CA ASP A 96 -13.41 -1.74 9.37
C ASP A 96 -13.25 -2.86 8.33
N GLU A 97 -12.97 -2.48 7.08
CA GLU A 97 -12.70 -3.45 6.01
C GLU A 97 -11.37 -4.17 6.24
N MET A 98 -10.34 -3.45 6.69
CA MET A 98 -9.03 -4.02 7.02
C MET A 98 -9.16 -5.02 8.18
N VAL A 99 -9.89 -4.66 9.24
CA VAL A 99 -10.20 -5.56 10.35
C VAL A 99 -10.95 -6.80 9.84
N SER A 100 -11.96 -6.61 8.99
CA SER A 100 -12.72 -7.71 8.41
C SER A 100 -11.86 -8.64 7.53
N LEU A 101 -10.86 -8.10 6.83
CA LEU A 101 -9.91 -8.89 6.03
C LEU A 101 -8.95 -9.68 6.93
N LEU A 102 -8.39 -9.06 7.97
CA LEU A 102 -7.49 -9.71 8.92
C LEU A 102 -8.22 -10.81 9.71
N ALA A 103 -9.44 -10.55 10.16
CA ALA A 103 -10.26 -11.48 10.94
C ALA A 103 -10.63 -12.78 10.18
N LYS A 104 -10.46 -12.83 8.86
CA LYS A 104 -10.59 -14.09 8.10
C LYS A 104 -9.45 -15.08 8.38
N HIS A 105 -8.29 -14.56 8.77
CA HIS A 105 -7.04 -15.33 8.93
C HIS A 105 -6.52 -15.31 10.36
N LYS A 106 -7.06 -14.44 11.23
CA LYS A 106 -6.60 -14.14 12.59
C LYS A 106 -7.77 -14.07 13.56
N GLU A 107 -7.58 -14.58 14.77
CA GLU A 107 -8.63 -14.62 15.79
C GLU A 107 -8.76 -13.26 16.49
N HIS A 108 -7.65 -12.55 16.65
CA HIS A 108 -7.61 -11.25 17.30
C HIS A 108 -7.00 -10.19 16.39
N VAL A 109 -7.59 -8.99 16.40
CA VAL A 109 -7.13 -7.83 15.64
C VAL A 109 -7.27 -6.59 16.51
N ASP A 110 -6.14 -6.05 16.94
CA ASP A 110 -6.06 -4.76 17.62
C ASP A 110 -5.76 -3.64 16.62
N VAL A 111 -6.36 -2.48 16.82
CA VAL A 111 -6.12 -1.29 15.98
C VAL A 111 -5.57 -0.18 16.86
N VAL A 112 -4.35 0.27 16.56
CA VAL A 112 -3.72 1.39 17.24
C VAL A 112 -3.78 2.61 16.32
N PRO A 113 -4.67 3.59 16.56
CA PRO A 113 -4.71 4.84 15.82
C PRO A 113 -3.63 5.80 16.32
N ILE A 114 -3.00 6.50 15.38
CA ILE A 114 -1.97 7.51 15.61
C ILE A 114 -2.37 8.76 14.84
N ASP A 115 -2.70 9.83 15.56
CA ASP A 115 -3.00 11.11 14.93
C ASP A 115 -1.76 11.64 14.20
N TYR A 116 -1.89 11.90 12.90
CA TYR A 116 -0.78 12.34 12.08
C TYR A 116 -1.16 13.53 11.21
N ILE A 117 -0.19 14.43 10.99
CA ILE A 117 -0.34 15.60 10.13
C ILE A 117 0.70 15.53 9.04
N TYR A 118 0.27 15.22 7.82
CA TYR A 118 1.15 15.26 6.67
C TYR A 118 1.63 16.69 6.40
N SER A 119 2.94 16.81 6.15
CA SER A 119 3.60 18.07 5.80
C SER A 119 3.93 18.14 4.31
N PHE A 120 2.93 17.95 3.45
CA PHE A 120 3.09 18.08 2.00
C PHE A 120 2.39 19.34 1.45
N GLY A 121 3.06 20.02 0.52
CA GLY A 121 2.53 21.17 -0.22
C GLY A 121 2.90 22.53 0.38
N ASN A 122 3.13 23.49 -0.51
CA ASN A 122 3.61 24.84 -0.18
C ASN A 122 2.43 25.82 0.02
N GLN A 123 1.19 25.33 -0.07
CA GLN A 123 -0.01 26.15 -0.13
C GLN A 123 -0.54 26.44 1.28
N LYS A 124 0.13 27.36 1.99
CA LYS A 124 -0.31 27.86 3.32
C LYS A 124 -1.75 28.37 3.35
N ALA A 125 -2.34 28.70 2.20
CA ALA A 125 -3.67 29.32 2.06
C ALA A 125 -4.77 28.37 1.54
N ALA A 126 -4.51 27.05 1.43
CA ALA A 126 -5.54 26.10 1.02
C ALA A 126 -6.64 26.02 2.09
N LYS A 127 -7.89 26.38 1.72
CA LYS A 127 -9.06 26.41 2.63
C LYS A 127 -9.46 25.03 3.17
N THR A 128 -8.93 23.95 2.61
CA THR A 128 -9.19 22.58 3.02
C THR A 128 -7.88 21.86 3.31
N ASN A 129 -7.35 22.03 4.51
CA ASN A 129 -6.20 21.27 4.98
C ASN A 129 -6.63 19.80 5.23
N ARG A 130 -6.68 19.00 4.16
CA ARG A 130 -6.87 17.54 4.21
C ARG A 130 -5.56 16.81 4.50
N ASN A 131 -4.78 17.33 5.45
CA ASN A 131 -3.49 16.78 5.83
C ASN A 131 -3.48 16.11 7.20
N LYS A 132 -4.57 16.23 7.96
CA LYS A 132 -4.80 15.47 9.19
C LYS A 132 -5.41 14.12 8.84
N VAL A 133 -4.77 13.06 9.29
CA VAL A 133 -5.23 11.67 9.14
C VAL A 133 -4.97 10.90 10.43
N GLN A 134 -5.51 9.69 10.51
CA GLN A 134 -5.05 8.71 11.46
C GLN A 134 -4.25 7.66 10.69
N GLU A 135 -3.00 7.49 11.08
CA GLU A 135 -2.24 6.29 10.71
C GLU A 135 -2.64 5.17 11.67
N TYR A 136 -2.80 3.98 11.15
CA TYR A 136 -3.17 2.80 11.91
C TYR A 136 -2.03 1.80 11.90
N LEU A 137 -1.78 1.20 13.06
CA LEU A 137 -1.10 -0.07 13.18
C LEU A 137 -2.15 -1.13 13.54
N PHE A 138 -2.42 -2.04 12.62
CA PHE A 138 -3.24 -3.23 12.89
C PHE A 138 -2.31 -4.33 13.39
N VAL A 139 -2.57 -4.87 14.57
CA VAL A 139 -1.82 -5.99 15.14
C VAL A 139 -2.75 -7.19 15.20
N ALA A 140 -2.45 -8.24 14.43
CA ALA A 140 -3.31 -9.41 14.32
C ALA A 140 -2.54 -10.70 14.60
N TYR A 141 -3.02 -11.51 15.54
CA TYR A 141 -2.33 -12.72 16.01
C TYR A 141 -3.24 -13.96 15.97
#